data_AF-A0A1C0A9W4-F1
#
_entry.id   AF-A0A1C0A9W4-F1
#
_cell.length_a   1.000
_cell.length_b   1.000
_cell.length_c   1.000
_cell.angle_alpha   90.00
_cell.angle_beta   90.00
_cell.angle_gamma   90.00
#
_symmetry.space_group_name_H-M   'P 1'
#
loop_
_entity.id
_entity.type
_entity.pdbx_description
1 polymer ?
#
loop_
_entity_poly.entity_id
_entity_poly.type
_entity_poly.pdbx_seq_one_letter_code
_entity_poly.pdbx_strand_id
1 'polypeptide(L)'
;MKESKDSPKTASPSPYSFIEAYKGEESIFVVTLTSKLSSTYNNALLAKDIFLEEIEDKFIHVFDSCSASIGEALVSLKITELVEQRLSKLQIIDKVNKYIKEMKTFFLLESLDNLIKSDRMNKVKGKLASLLSIKPILGEEDGEISLFDKARGSKLAFKKLIDIIREYDKNLEEKVLAPNTAEEFKVEILKRYNFKDIIIVETGGLSSVYANEGGIIISF
;
A
#
# COMPACT_ATOMS: atom_id res chain seq x y z
N MET A 1 7.24 -5.61 -20.69
CA MET A 1 6.90 -6.72 -19.77
C MET A 1 6.04 -7.79 -20.43
N LYS A 2 4.88 -7.46 -21.03
CA LYS A 2 3.97 -8.43 -21.67
C LYS A 2 4.62 -9.34 -22.74
N GLU A 3 5.61 -8.83 -23.47
CA GLU A 3 6.33 -9.57 -24.52
C GLU A 3 7.52 -10.40 -24.00
N SER A 4 7.91 -10.23 -22.73
CA SER A 4 9.05 -10.93 -22.14
C SER A 4 8.64 -12.29 -21.58
N LYS A 5 9.43 -13.33 -21.87
CA LYS A 5 9.27 -14.65 -21.24
C LYS A 5 9.68 -14.63 -19.77
N ASP A 6 10.68 -13.81 -19.44
CA ASP A 6 11.16 -13.61 -18.08
C ASP A 6 10.30 -12.60 -17.35
N SER A 7 10.10 -12.84 -16.06
CA SER A 7 9.39 -11.91 -15.19
C SER A 7 10.33 -10.83 -14.65
N PRO A 8 9.83 -9.60 -14.47
CA PRO A 8 10.65 -8.52 -13.97
C PRO A 8 11.17 -8.86 -12.57
N LYS A 9 12.42 -8.50 -12.32
CA LYS A 9 13.02 -8.55 -11.00
C LYS A 9 12.95 -7.16 -10.38
N THR A 10 12.77 -7.11 -9.08
CA THR A 10 12.76 -5.86 -8.31
C THR A 10 13.77 -5.96 -7.17
N ALA A 11 14.25 -4.81 -6.72
CA ALA A 11 15.17 -4.70 -5.59
C ALA A 11 14.71 -3.55 -4.69
N SER A 12 14.84 -3.72 -3.37
CA SER A 12 14.68 -2.62 -2.43
C SER A 12 15.84 -1.62 -2.58
N PRO A 13 15.64 -0.33 -2.25
CA PRO A 13 16.74 0.62 -2.11
C PRO A 13 17.78 0.11 -1.11
N SER A 14 19.06 0.43 -1.33
CA SER A 14 20.14 0.10 -0.39
C SER A 14 20.07 1.01 0.85
N PRO A 15 20.63 0.59 2.00
CA PRO A 15 20.79 1.49 3.15
C PRO A 15 21.50 2.80 2.79
N TYR A 16 22.50 2.74 1.92
CA TYR A 16 23.21 3.94 1.43
C TYR A 16 22.27 4.94 0.72
N SER A 17 21.29 4.45 -0.06
CA SER A 17 20.32 5.32 -0.72
C SER A 17 19.48 6.12 0.29
N PHE A 18 19.15 5.49 1.43
CA PHE A 18 18.47 6.16 2.54
C PHE A 18 19.38 7.12 3.29
N ILE A 19 20.65 6.75 3.55
CA ILE A 19 21.64 7.65 4.17
C ILE A 19 21.76 8.96 3.39
N GLU A 20 21.85 8.89 2.06
CA GLU A 20 21.88 10.07 1.21
C GLU A 20 20.57 10.88 1.31
N ALA A 21 19.41 10.21 1.31
CA ALA A 21 18.11 10.87 1.48
C ALA A 21 17.90 11.47 2.88
N TYR A 22 18.64 11.00 3.89
CA TYR A 22 18.65 11.57 5.22
C TYR A 22 19.51 12.81 5.32
N LYS A 23 20.30 13.18 4.31
CA LYS A 23 21.04 14.45 4.35
C LYS A 23 20.09 15.64 4.14
N GLY A 24 20.37 16.77 4.79
CA GLY A 24 19.57 17.99 4.65
C GLY A 24 18.65 18.27 5.83
N GLU A 25 17.43 17.71 5.82
CA GLU A 25 16.33 18.15 6.71
C GLU A 25 16.49 17.74 8.18
N GLU A 26 16.29 18.63 9.15
CA GLU A 26 16.45 18.34 10.59
C GLU A 26 15.48 17.27 11.13
N SER A 27 14.35 17.04 10.45
CA SER A 27 13.32 16.10 10.88
C SER A 27 12.69 15.39 9.70
N ILE A 28 12.75 14.06 9.70
CA ILE A 28 12.35 13.23 8.57
C ILE A 28 11.39 12.14 9.05
N PHE A 29 10.26 12.02 8.34
CA PHE A 29 9.41 10.84 8.39
C PHE A 29 9.59 10.06 7.09
N VAL A 30 9.82 8.76 7.21
CA VAL A 30 10.00 7.83 6.08
C VAL A 30 8.82 6.87 6.08
N VAL A 31 8.17 6.69 4.94
CA VAL A 31 7.13 5.67 4.75
C VAL A 31 7.66 4.63 3.80
N THR A 32 7.58 3.36 4.18
CA THR A 32 7.98 2.25 3.31
C THR A 32 6.83 1.27 3.11
N LEU A 33 6.83 0.55 1.99
CA LEU A 33 6.01 -0.65 1.85
C LEU A 33 6.30 -1.65 2.98
N THR A 34 5.36 -2.56 3.16
CA THR A 34 5.38 -3.55 4.22
C THR A 34 6.70 -4.31 4.35
N SER A 35 7.19 -4.40 5.59
CA SER A 35 8.37 -5.21 5.94
C SER A 35 8.20 -6.70 5.63
N LYS A 36 6.96 -7.19 5.47
CA LYS A 36 6.66 -8.60 5.16
C LYS A 36 6.95 -8.98 3.71
N LEU A 37 6.93 -8.02 2.79
CA LEU A 37 7.08 -8.27 1.35
C LEU A 37 8.37 -7.68 0.77
N SER A 38 9.08 -6.86 1.53
CA SER A 38 10.28 -6.18 1.06
C SER A 38 11.23 -5.83 2.20
N SER A 39 12.54 -5.90 1.92
CA SER A 39 13.60 -5.45 2.82
C SER A 39 13.70 -3.92 2.95
N THR A 40 12.84 -3.16 2.26
CA THR A 40 12.90 -1.68 2.23
C THR A 40 12.82 -1.07 3.62
N TYR A 41 11.89 -1.53 4.47
CA TYR A 41 11.76 -1.07 5.86
C TYR A 41 13.05 -1.32 6.66
N ASN A 42 13.59 -2.54 6.61
CA ASN A 42 14.81 -2.89 7.35
C ASN A 42 16.03 -2.11 6.83
N ASN A 43 16.12 -1.86 5.52
CA ASN A 43 17.18 -1.06 4.94
C ASN A 43 17.09 0.41 5.38
N ALA A 44 15.88 0.96 5.49
CA ALA A 44 15.65 2.31 5.99
C ALA A 44 15.99 2.45 7.49
N LEU A 45 15.69 1.42 8.30
CA LEU A 45 16.09 1.36 9.71
C LEU A 45 17.60 1.25 9.87
N LEU A 46 18.26 0.35 9.16
CA LEU A 46 19.71 0.20 9.20
C LEU A 46 20.41 1.50 8.79
N ALA A 47 19.93 2.15 7.73
CA ALA A 47 20.43 3.45 7.31
C ALA A 47 20.28 4.52 8.39
N LYS A 48 19.17 4.51 9.12
CA LYS A 48 18.90 5.47 10.19
C LYS A 48 19.88 5.25 11.33
N ASP A 49 20.08 4.00 11.74
CA ASP A 49 20.99 3.66 12.83
C ASP A 49 22.43 4.08 12.49
N ILE A 50 22.90 3.79 11.26
CA ILE A 50 24.22 4.25 10.77
C ILE A 50 24.30 5.79 10.75
N PHE A 51 23.29 6.47 10.24
CA PHE A 51 23.30 7.92 10.09
C PHE A 51 23.37 8.65 11.44
N LEU A 52 22.65 8.14 12.45
CA LEU A 52 22.61 8.73 13.79
C LEU A 52 23.88 8.47 14.61
N GLU A 53 24.73 7.52 14.22
CA GLU A 53 26.08 7.38 14.78
C GLU A 53 27.00 8.54 14.35
N GLU A 54 26.75 9.14 13.18
CA GLU A 54 27.56 10.26 12.64
C GLU A 54 26.99 11.65 13.00
N ILE A 55 25.67 11.76 13.19
CA ILE A 55 24.95 13.03 13.42
C ILE A 55 23.91 12.86 14.54
N GLU A 56 24.23 13.36 15.74
CA GLU A 56 23.46 13.08 16.97
C GLU A 56 22.13 13.86 17.11
N ASP A 57 21.98 15.04 16.48
CA ASP A 57 20.85 15.96 16.74
C ASP A 57 19.70 15.88 15.72
N LYS A 58 19.68 14.86 14.86
CA LYS A 58 18.66 14.72 13.81
C LYS A 58 17.51 13.81 14.23
N PHE A 59 16.28 14.18 13.85
CA PHE A 59 15.13 13.31 14.05
C PHE A 59 14.79 12.52 12.78
N ILE A 60 14.73 11.19 12.89
CA ILE A 60 14.28 10.31 11.81
C ILE A 60 13.34 9.24 12.39
N HIS A 61 12.16 9.10 11.80
CA HIS A 61 11.25 8.00 12.10
C HIS A 61 10.81 7.28 10.83
N VAL A 62 10.90 5.95 10.85
CA VAL A 62 10.55 5.08 9.72
C VAL A 62 9.26 4.35 10.06
N PHE A 63 8.22 4.59 9.28
CA PHE A 63 6.95 3.88 9.34
C PHE A 63 6.96 2.68 8.40
N ASP A 64 6.71 1.50 8.96
CA ASP A 64 6.21 0.36 8.18
C ASP A 64 4.73 0.63 7.87
N SER A 65 4.39 0.90 6.61
CA SER A 65 2.99 1.16 6.23
C SER A 65 2.08 -0.04 6.44
N CYS A 66 2.63 -1.24 6.67
CA CYS A 66 1.95 -2.52 6.59
C CYS A 66 1.18 -2.71 5.28
N SER A 67 1.50 -1.93 4.24
CA SER A 67 0.77 -1.94 2.97
C SER A 67 1.72 -1.73 1.80
N ALA A 68 1.19 -1.38 0.64
CA ALA A 68 1.97 -0.98 -0.52
C ALA A 68 1.17 0.00 -1.38
N SER A 69 1.87 0.71 -2.26
CA SER A 69 1.27 1.57 -3.28
C SER A 69 0.39 2.64 -2.66
N ILE A 70 -0.92 2.55 -2.83
CA ILE A 70 -1.88 3.58 -2.42
C ILE A 70 -1.95 3.70 -0.88
N GLY A 71 -1.71 2.61 -0.15
CA GLY A 71 -1.60 2.65 1.31
C GLY A 71 -0.43 3.51 1.79
N GLU A 72 0.72 3.44 1.11
CA GLU A 72 1.88 4.29 1.43
C GLU A 72 1.56 5.78 1.18
N ALA A 73 0.80 6.07 0.11
CA ALA A 73 0.36 7.43 -0.21
C ALA A 73 -0.59 7.98 0.87
N LEU A 74 -1.57 7.19 1.33
CA LEU A 74 -2.48 7.61 2.38
C LEU A 74 -1.76 7.85 3.72
N VAL A 75 -0.82 6.98 4.09
CA VAL A 75 0.02 7.18 5.29
C VAL A 75 0.82 8.48 5.17
N SER A 76 1.39 8.76 3.99
CA SER A 76 2.13 10.00 3.73
C SER A 76 1.24 11.24 3.82
N LEU A 77 0.03 11.20 3.25
CA LEU A 77 -0.94 12.29 3.37
C LEU A 77 -1.37 12.51 4.82
N LYS A 78 -1.52 11.42 5.60
CA LYS A 78 -1.84 11.53 7.03
C LYS A 78 -0.72 12.20 7.82
N ILE A 79 0.54 11.89 7.51
CA ILE A 79 1.69 12.58 8.11
C ILE A 79 1.62 14.07 7.79
N THR A 80 1.41 14.45 6.53
CA THR A 80 1.29 15.85 6.10
C THR A 80 0.18 16.57 6.86
N GLU A 81 -1.03 15.99 6.94
CA GLU A 81 -2.16 16.54 7.69
C GLU A 81 -1.79 16.85 9.15
N LEU A 82 -1.08 15.94 9.81
CA LEU A 82 -0.73 16.08 11.23
C LEU A 82 0.43 17.06 11.46
N VAL A 83 1.35 17.18 10.50
CA VAL A 83 2.41 18.19 10.48
C VAL A 83 1.80 19.59 10.31
N GLU A 84 0.84 19.76 9.40
CA GLU A 84 0.14 21.04 9.19
C GLU A 84 -0.67 21.47 10.43
N GLN A 85 -1.17 20.51 11.21
CA GLN A 85 -1.79 20.74 12.52
C GLN A 85 -0.77 21.09 13.63
N ARG A 86 0.53 21.15 13.31
CA ARG A 86 1.63 21.48 14.23
C ARG A 86 1.70 20.55 15.45
N LEU A 87 1.32 19.29 15.27
CA LEU A 87 1.46 18.30 16.33
C LEU A 87 2.94 17.98 16.59
N SER A 88 3.25 17.55 17.81
CA SER A 88 4.59 17.09 18.13
C SER A 88 4.92 15.79 17.38
N LYS A 89 6.21 15.55 17.15
CA LYS A 89 6.71 14.35 16.47
C LYS A 89 6.17 13.05 17.07
N LEU A 90 6.12 12.96 18.41
CA LEU A 90 5.60 11.79 19.12
C LEU A 90 4.08 11.61 18.92
N GLN A 91 3.31 12.70 18.90
CA GLN A 91 1.88 12.64 18.61
C GLN A 91 1.61 12.24 17.15
N ILE A 92 2.45 12.69 16.21
CA ILE A 92 2.38 12.25 14.81
C ILE A 92 2.62 10.74 14.73
N ILE A 93 3.68 10.24 15.37
CA ILE A 93 3.99 8.79 15.40
C ILE A 93 2.80 7.97 15.93
N ASP A 94 2.24 8.35 17.07
CA ASP A 94 1.11 7.64 17.68
C ASP A 94 -0.12 7.62 16.76
N LYS A 95 -0.51 8.78 16.24
CA LYS A 95 -1.68 8.92 15.35
C LYS A 95 -1.50 8.21 14.02
N VAL A 96 -0.30 8.24 13.44
CA VAL A 96 0.01 7.56 12.18
C VAL A 96 0.03 6.04 12.37
N ASN A 97 0.60 5.53 13.46
CA ASN A 97 0.54 4.09 13.76
C ASN A 97 -0.89 3.60 13.99
N LYS A 98 -1.73 4.40 14.66
CA LYS A 98 -3.16 4.11 14.77
C LYS A 98 -3.84 4.10 13.40
N TYR A 99 -3.52 5.08 12.55
CA TYR A 99 -4.05 5.15 11.19
C TYR A 99 -3.66 3.92 10.36
N ILE A 100 -2.38 3.53 10.37
CA ILE A 100 -1.87 2.33 9.69
C ILE A 100 -2.63 1.07 10.13
N LYS A 101 -2.90 0.93 11.44
CA LYS A 101 -3.62 -0.23 11.99
C LYS A 101 -5.08 -0.31 11.54
N GLU A 102 -5.72 0.83 11.31
CA GLU A 102 -7.13 0.90 10.89
C GLU A 102 -7.29 0.88 9.37
N MET A 103 -6.25 1.29 8.63
CA MET A 103 -6.25 1.35 7.17
C MET A 103 -6.51 -0.03 6.57
N LYS A 104 -7.23 -0.05 5.45
CA LYS A 104 -7.41 -1.23 4.61
C LYS A 104 -6.92 -0.98 3.21
N THR A 105 -6.31 -1.99 2.61
CA THR A 105 -5.93 -2.00 1.21
C THR A 105 -6.46 -3.24 0.54
N PHE A 106 -7.20 -3.06 -0.56
CA PHE A 106 -7.72 -4.15 -1.38
C PHE A 106 -7.32 -3.96 -2.83
N PHE A 107 -7.23 -5.07 -3.56
CA PHE A 107 -6.87 -5.02 -4.96
C PHE A 107 -7.46 -6.17 -5.77
N LEU A 108 -7.75 -5.85 -7.03
CA LEU A 108 -8.28 -6.75 -8.04
C LEU A 108 -7.37 -6.66 -9.27
N LEU A 109 -6.60 -7.72 -9.53
CA LEU A 109 -5.60 -7.71 -10.61
C LEU A 109 -6.02 -8.63 -11.76
N GLU A 110 -5.63 -8.22 -12.97
CA GLU A 110 -5.88 -9.04 -14.16
C GLU A 110 -4.94 -10.25 -14.24
N SER A 111 -3.70 -10.10 -13.77
CA SER A 111 -2.73 -11.19 -13.61
C SER A 111 -1.98 -11.07 -12.29
N LEU A 112 -1.71 -12.22 -11.66
CA LEU A 112 -0.93 -12.36 -10.44
C LEU A 112 0.50 -12.88 -10.70
N ASP A 113 0.91 -13.05 -11.95
CA ASP A 113 2.12 -13.80 -12.31
C ASP A 113 3.38 -13.22 -11.66
N ASN A 114 3.53 -11.89 -11.65
CA ASN A 114 4.70 -11.23 -11.07
C ASN A 114 4.75 -11.41 -9.55
N LEU A 115 3.60 -11.38 -8.87
CA LEU A 115 3.51 -11.64 -7.44
C LEU A 115 3.86 -13.10 -7.11
N ILE A 116 3.37 -14.06 -7.91
CA ILE A 116 3.68 -15.49 -7.72
C ILE A 116 5.16 -15.77 -7.94
N LYS A 117 5.73 -15.26 -9.04
CA LYS A 117 7.13 -15.54 -9.43
C LYS A 117 8.15 -14.81 -8.56
N SER A 118 7.74 -13.75 -7.87
CA SER A 118 8.56 -13.05 -6.88
C SER A 118 8.43 -13.61 -5.45
N ASP A 119 7.69 -14.72 -5.27
CA ASP A 119 7.44 -15.39 -3.99
C ASP A 119 6.67 -14.54 -2.93
N ARG A 120 6.16 -13.38 -3.32
CA ARG A 120 5.40 -12.45 -2.45
C ARG A 120 3.97 -12.89 -2.14
N MET A 121 3.56 -14.06 -2.63
CA MET A 121 2.23 -14.64 -2.38
C MET A 121 2.29 -16.06 -1.83
N ASN A 122 3.44 -16.51 -1.31
CA ASN A 122 3.62 -17.91 -0.88
C ASN A 122 2.55 -18.38 0.12
N LYS A 123 2.06 -17.51 1.02
CA LYS A 123 1.02 -17.84 2.00
C LYS A 123 -0.38 -18.03 1.41
N VAL A 124 -0.68 -17.38 0.29
CA VAL A 124 -1.98 -17.51 -0.41
C VAL A 124 -1.90 -18.38 -1.65
N LYS A 125 -0.71 -18.74 -2.11
CA LYS A 125 -0.48 -19.53 -3.34
C LYS A 125 -1.29 -20.82 -3.37
N GLY A 126 -1.37 -21.54 -2.25
CA GLY A 126 -2.19 -22.77 -2.13
C GLY A 126 -3.70 -22.51 -2.25
N LYS A 127 -4.19 -21.39 -1.70
CA LYS A 127 -5.61 -20.99 -1.80
C LYS A 127 -5.99 -20.59 -3.23
N LEU A 128 -5.02 -20.07 -3.99
CA LEU A 128 -5.21 -19.62 -5.38
C LEU A 128 -5.04 -20.74 -6.41
N ALA A 129 -4.30 -21.80 -6.09
CA ALA A 129 -3.95 -22.88 -7.03
C ALA A 129 -5.16 -23.59 -7.67
N SER A 130 -6.32 -23.59 -7.00
CA SER A 130 -7.56 -24.23 -7.47
C SER A 130 -8.52 -23.28 -8.16
N LEU A 131 -8.23 -21.97 -8.22
CA LEU A 131 -9.15 -20.93 -8.70
C LEU A 131 -9.09 -20.71 -10.22
N LEU A 132 -9.21 -21.77 -11.00
CA LEU A 132 -9.31 -21.64 -12.45
C LEU A 132 -10.60 -20.86 -12.83
N SER A 133 -10.48 -19.81 -13.64
CA SER A 133 -11.59 -18.97 -14.12
C SER A 133 -12.33 -18.12 -13.06
N ILE A 134 -11.76 -17.97 -11.87
CA ILE A 134 -12.27 -17.10 -10.81
C ILE A 134 -11.31 -15.92 -10.61
N LYS A 135 -11.86 -14.72 -10.47
CA LYS A 135 -11.10 -13.50 -10.15
C LYS A 135 -11.01 -13.37 -8.62
N PRO A 136 -9.82 -13.48 -8.01
CA PRO A 136 -9.63 -13.25 -6.59
C PRO A 136 -9.66 -11.75 -6.28
N ILE A 137 -10.29 -11.40 -5.16
CA ILE A 137 -10.19 -10.10 -4.52
C ILE A 137 -9.21 -10.28 -3.37
N LEU A 138 -8.06 -9.64 -3.50
CA LEU A 138 -6.96 -9.73 -2.57
C LEU A 138 -6.93 -8.46 -1.73
N GLY A 139 -6.21 -8.53 -0.63
CA GLY A 139 -6.01 -7.39 0.24
C GLY A 139 -4.84 -7.59 1.17
N GLU A 140 -4.59 -6.56 1.94
CA GLU A 140 -3.64 -6.56 3.03
C GLU A 140 -4.26 -7.19 4.30
N GLU A 141 -3.51 -8.06 4.95
CA GLU A 141 -3.79 -8.59 6.28
C GLU A 141 -2.46 -8.77 7.04
N ASP A 142 -2.24 -7.99 8.09
CA ASP A 142 -1.02 -8.00 8.93
C ASP A 142 0.30 -7.83 8.15
N GLY A 143 0.28 -6.95 7.14
CA GLY A 143 1.36 -6.67 6.21
C GLY A 143 1.47 -7.64 5.05
N GLU A 144 0.62 -8.66 4.98
CA GLU A 144 0.73 -9.73 3.99
C GLU A 144 -0.40 -9.71 2.97
N ILE A 145 -0.20 -10.38 1.83
CA ILE A 145 -1.24 -10.56 0.85
C ILE A 145 -2.15 -11.70 1.27
N SER A 146 -3.43 -11.39 1.46
CA SER A 146 -4.50 -12.32 1.81
C SER A 146 -5.60 -12.38 0.74
N LEU A 147 -6.29 -13.52 0.68
CA LEU A 147 -7.48 -13.71 -0.16
C LEU A 147 -8.74 -13.41 0.65
N PHE A 148 -9.45 -12.35 0.28
CA PHE A 148 -10.63 -11.87 0.99
C PHE A 148 -11.93 -12.41 0.39
N ASP A 149 -12.03 -12.35 -0.93
CA ASP A 149 -13.19 -12.88 -1.64
C ASP A 149 -12.80 -13.30 -3.07
N LYS A 150 -13.75 -13.85 -3.81
CA LYS A 150 -13.57 -14.33 -5.16
C LYS A 150 -14.88 -14.29 -5.93
N ALA A 151 -14.79 -14.05 -7.23
CA ALA A 151 -15.96 -13.97 -8.09
C ALA A 151 -15.70 -14.56 -9.48
N ARG A 152 -16.74 -15.09 -10.12
CA ARG A 152 -16.65 -15.53 -11.52
C ARG A 152 -16.88 -14.32 -12.44
N GLY A 153 -15.79 -13.86 -13.08
CA GLY A 153 -15.80 -12.75 -14.03
C GLY A 153 -15.52 -11.37 -13.40
N SER A 154 -14.84 -10.50 -14.16
CA SER A 154 -14.34 -9.21 -13.66
C SER A 154 -15.46 -8.25 -13.20
N LYS A 155 -16.61 -8.22 -13.88
CA LYS A 155 -17.74 -7.36 -13.49
C LYS A 155 -18.28 -7.67 -12.10
N LEU A 156 -18.39 -8.95 -11.74
CA LEU A 156 -18.88 -9.34 -10.41
C LEU A 156 -17.79 -9.12 -9.35
N ALA A 157 -16.52 -9.39 -9.68
CA ALA A 157 -15.40 -9.14 -8.79
C ALA A 157 -15.27 -7.65 -8.44
N PHE A 158 -15.43 -6.77 -9.43
CA PHE A 158 -15.43 -5.33 -9.25
C PHE A 158 -16.56 -4.85 -8.32
N LYS A 159 -17.79 -5.37 -8.51
CA LYS A 159 -18.91 -5.05 -7.60
C LYS A 159 -18.63 -5.51 -6.18
N LYS A 160 -18.12 -6.73 -6.01
CA LYS A 160 -17.74 -7.28 -4.69
C LYS A 160 -16.61 -6.50 -4.03
N LEU A 161 -15.61 -6.01 -4.80
CA LEU A 161 -14.56 -5.13 -4.27
C LEU A 161 -15.16 -3.85 -3.67
N ILE A 162 -16.16 -3.26 -4.33
CA ILE A 162 -16.89 -2.11 -3.80
C ILE A 162 -17.67 -2.49 -2.55
N ASP A 163 -18.38 -3.62 -2.56
CA ASP A 163 -19.23 -4.05 -1.45
C ASP A 163 -18.40 -4.35 -0.19
N ILE A 164 -17.20 -4.92 -0.33
CA ILE A 164 -16.25 -5.21 0.77
C ILE A 164 -15.94 -3.97 1.61
N ILE A 165 -15.91 -2.77 1.01
CA ILE A 165 -15.50 -1.55 1.73
C ILE A 165 -16.40 -1.30 2.94
N ARG A 166 -17.71 -1.52 2.79
CA ARG A 166 -18.67 -1.33 3.88
C ARG A 166 -18.72 -2.49 4.87
N GLU A 167 -18.28 -3.67 4.47
CA GLU A 167 -18.16 -4.82 5.39
C GLU A 167 -17.03 -4.57 6.41
N TYR A 168 -15.96 -3.91 5.97
CA TYR A 168 -14.77 -3.65 6.79
C TYR A 168 -14.79 -2.33 7.54
N ASP A 169 -15.52 -1.32 7.07
CA ASP A 169 -15.67 -0.06 7.80
C ASP A 169 -17.08 0.54 7.65
N LYS A 170 -17.69 0.87 8.79
CA LYS A 170 -19.02 1.47 8.89
C LYS A 170 -18.99 2.99 8.89
N ASN A 171 -17.84 3.60 9.15
CA ASN A 171 -17.64 5.04 9.32
C ASN A 171 -16.93 5.65 8.11
N LEU A 172 -17.34 5.26 6.91
CA LEU A 172 -16.72 5.69 5.64
C LEU A 172 -16.69 7.22 5.47
N GLU A 173 -17.67 7.93 6.04
CA GLU A 173 -17.76 9.40 6.00
C GLU A 173 -16.61 10.12 6.72
N GLU A 174 -15.86 9.41 7.57
CA GLU A 174 -14.67 9.94 8.25
C GLU A 174 -13.36 9.54 7.53
N LYS A 175 -13.45 8.68 6.50
CA LYS A 175 -12.30 8.10 5.81
C LYS A 175 -12.04 8.76 4.47
N VAL A 176 -10.76 8.77 4.08
CA VAL A 176 -10.30 9.17 2.75
C VAL A 176 -10.12 7.91 1.95
N LEU A 177 -10.84 7.78 0.84
CA LEU A 177 -10.67 6.68 -0.10
C LEU A 177 -9.67 7.09 -1.18
N ALA A 178 -8.70 6.22 -1.47
CA ALA A 178 -7.79 6.40 -2.57
C ALA A 178 -7.78 5.19 -3.51
N PRO A 179 -8.27 5.34 -4.77
CA PRO A 179 -8.11 4.34 -5.82
C PRO A 179 -6.97 4.71 -6.81
N ASN A 180 -6.41 3.71 -7.49
CA ASN A 180 -5.44 3.93 -8.56
C ASN A 180 -6.02 4.19 -9.95
N THR A 181 -7.33 4.02 -10.13
CA THR A 181 -8.02 4.25 -11.41
C THR A 181 -9.34 4.99 -11.21
N ALA A 182 -9.58 5.95 -12.10
CA ALA A 182 -10.39 7.12 -11.84
C ALA A 182 -11.87 6.98 -12.22
N GLU A 183 -12.23 6.50 -13.41
CA GLU A 183 -13.61 6.70 -13.89
C GLU A 183 -14.64 5.71 -13.34
N GLU A 184 -14.54 4.42 -13.67
CA GLU A 184 -15.63 3.48 -13.38
C GLU A 184 -15.78 3.21 -11.87
N PHE A 185 -14.65 3.07 -11.16
CA PHE A 185 -14.63 2.86 -9.73
C PHE A 185 -15.21 4.05 -8.97
N LYS A 186 -14.78 5.28 -9.29
CA LYS A 186 -15.29 6.49 -8.62
C LYS A 186 -16.78 6.70 -8.88
N VAL A 187 -17.25 6.46 -10.09
CA VAL A 187 -18.68 6.58 -10.42
C VAL A 187 -19.51 5.57 -9.63
N GLU A 188 -19.07 4.31 -9.53
CA GLU A 188 -19.83 3.28 -8.81
C GLU A 188 -19.75 3.43 -7.29
N ILE A 189 -18.62 3.86 -6.74
CA ILE A 189 -18.48 4.06 -5.30
C ILE A 189 -19.32 5.25 -4.80
N LEU A 190 -19.33 6.37 -5.53
CA LEU A 190 -20.10 7.56 -5.18
C LEU A 190 -21.62 7.35 -5.27
N LYS A 191 -22.09 6.34 -6.03
CA LYS A 191 -23.50 5.94 -6.04
C LYS A 191 -23.92 5.21 -4.76
N ARG A 192 -22.98 4.63 -4.02
CA ARG A 192 -23.27 3.71 -2.91
C ARG A 192 -22.89 4.30 -1.55
N TYR A 193 -21.76 5.01 -1.46
CA TYR A 193 -21.19 5.44 -0.19
C TYR A 193 -20.66 6.87 -0.25
N ASN A 194 -20.70 7.53 0.91
CA ASN A 194 -20.08 8.82 1.15
C ASN A 194 -18.72 8.60 1.82
N PHE A 195 -17.72 9.32 1.34
CA PHE A 195 -16.39 9.41 1.97
C PHE A 195 -16.11 10.85 2.35
N LYS A 196 -15.20 11.05 3.31
CA LYS A 196 -14.68 12.37 3.65
C LYS A 196 -14.07 13.04 2.42
N ASP A 197 -13.27 12.27 1.69
CA ASP A 197 -12.63 12.68 0.44
C ASP A 197 -12.29 11.46 -0.43
N ILE A 198 -12.11 11.66 -1.73
CA ILE A 198 -11.67 10.65 -2.68
C ILE A 198 -10.48 11.17 -3.49
N ILE A 199 -9.31 10.59 -3.27
CA ILE A 199 -8.04 11.02 -3.87
C ILE A 199 -7.54 9.96 -4.84
N ILE A 200 -7.49 10.27 -6.12
CA ILE A 200 -6.95 9.34 -7.14
C ILE A 200 -5.42 9.39 -7.09
N VAL A 201 -4.78 8.22 -7.00
CA VAL A 201 -3.32 8.10 -6.91
C VAL A 201 -2.81 7.15 -7.99
N GLU A 202 -2.09 7.68 -8.97
CA GLU A 202 -1.54 6.85 -10.05
C GLU A 202 -0.45 5.90 -9.55
N THR A 203 -0.37 4.69 -10.12
CA THR A 203 0.67 3.72 -9.77
C THR A 203 2.00 4.06 -10.46
N GLY A 204 3.06 4.20 -9.66
CA GLY A 204 4.44 4.29 -10.15
C GLY A 204 5.06 2.94 -10.52
N GLY A 205 6.29 2.96 -11.04
CA GLY A 205 6.98 1.80 -11.64
C GLY A 205 6.86 0.48 -10.86
N LEU A 206 7.18 0.47 -9.55
CA LEU A 206 7.11 -0.74 -8.73
C LEU A 206 5.67 -1.25 -8.59
N SER A 207 4.73 -0.37 -8.26
CA SER A 207 3.32 -0.73 -8.12
C SER A 207 2.75 -1.24 -9.44
N SER A 208 3.08 -0.60 -10.57
CA SER A 208 2.65 -1.02 -11.91
C SER A 208 3.22 -2.39 -12.31
N VAL A 209 4.44 -2.72 -11.89
CA VAL A 209 5.02 -4.06 -12.09
C VAL A 209 4.18 -5.14 -11.42
N TYR A 210 3.66 -4.90 -10.20
CA TYR A 210 2.91 -5.93 -9.47
C TYR A 210 1.40 -5.89 -9.71
N ALA A 211 0.82 -4.71 -9.86
CA ALA A 211 -0.59 -4.52 -10.17
C ALA A 211 -0.94 -4.97 -11.59
N ASN A 212 0.03 -4.89 -12.51
CA ASN A 212 -0.15 -5.04 -13.94
C ASN A 212 -1.16 -4.03 -14.52
N GLU A 213 -1.26 -4.03 -15.84
CA GLU A 213 -2.23 -3.21 -16.56
C GLU A 213 -3.66 -3.64 -16.24
N GLY A 214 -4.53 -2.66 -15.96
CA GLY A 214 -5.92 -2.90 -15.60
C GLY A 214 -6.14 -3.32 -14.13
N GLY A 215 -5.08 -3.45 -13.33
CA GLY A 215 -5.20 -3.73 -11.90
C GLY A 215 -5.80 -2.55 -11.14
N ILE A 216 -6.75 -2.85 -10.25
CA ILE A 216 -7.36 -1.90 -9.34
C ILE A 216 -6.75 -2.09 -7.95
N ILE A 217 -6.29 -1.02 -7.33
CA ILE A 217 -5.85 -0.95 -5.94
C ILE A 217 -6.62 0.17 -5.27
N ILE A 218 -7.17 -0.11 -4.09
CA ILE A 218 -7.85 0.86 -3.25
C ILE A 218 -7.31 0.80 -1.83
N SER A 219 -7.25 1.95 -1.17
CA SER A 219 -7.00 2.07 0.26
C SER A 219 -7.97 3.04 0.93
N PHE A 220 -8.34 2.81 2.18
CA PHE A 220 -9.18 3.70 2.98
C PHE A 220 -8.93 3.55 4.49
#